data_AF-A0A659Q7N1-F1
#
_entry.id   AF-A0A659Q7N1-F1
#
_cell.length_a   1.000
_cell.length_b   1.000
_cell.length_c   1.000
_cell.angle_alpha   90.00
_cell.angle_beta   90.00
_cell.angle_gamma   90.00
#
_symmetry.space_group_name_H-M   'P 1'
#
loop_
_entity.id
_entity.type
_entity.pdbx_description
1 polymer ?
#
loop_
_entity_poly.entity_id
_entity_poly.type
_entity_poly.pdbx_seq_one_letter_code
_entity_poly.pdbx_strand_id
1 'polypeptide(L)'
;MSINGLFVKTDPQRRRYGVAALIGFAAGIISAFVKWGAEVPLPPRTFSGGRDEFNPPYIFLRDYLGIDPTQTVYTFSEHVINPVMVTHIIFSLVFAIGFCVVAEIFPKVKLWQGIL
;
A
#
# COMPACT_ATOMS: atom_id res chain seq x y z
N MET A 1 9.29 18.11 -21.85
CA MET A 1 8.03 17.38 -22.14
C MET A 1 6.89 18.29 -21.72
N SER A 2 5.95 18.65 -22.61
CA SER A 2 4.85 19.57 -22.24
C SER A 2 3.87 18.87 -21.29
N ILE A 3 3.54 19.53 -20.17
CA ILE A 3 2.66 19.00 -19.09
C ILE A 3 1.29 18.56 -19.63
N ASN A 4 0.82 19.21 -20.70
CA ASN A 4 -0.44 18.89 -21.37
C ASN A 4 -0.48 17.46 -21.93
N GLY A 5 0.67 16.86 -22.21
CA GLY A 5 0.75 15.48 -22.64
C GLY A 5 0.43 14.48 -21.53
N LEU A 6 0.59 14.83 -20.25
CA LEU A 6 0.49 13.87 -19.13
C LEU A 6 -0.96 13.38 -18.90
N PHE A 7 -1.94 14.22 -19.20
CA PHE A 7 -3.36 13.98 -18.94
C PHE A 7 -4.15 13.43 -20.15
N VAL A 8 -3.46 12.88 -21.15
CA VAL A 8 -4.13 12.22 -22.28
C VAL A 8 -4.86 11.00 -21.76
N LYS A 9 -6.20 11.02 -21.86
CA LYS A 9 -7.07 9.95 -21.37
C LYS A 9 -7.17 8.83 -22.40
N THR A 10 -7.27 7.59 -21.94
CA THR A 10 -7.63 6.44 -22.78
C THR A 10 -9.08 6.54 -23.27
N ASP A 11 -9.37 5.89 -24.39
CA ASP A 11 -10.74 5.65 -24.88
C ASP A 11 -11.58 4.91 -23.81
N PRO A 12 -12.74 5.44 -23.38
CA PRO A 12 -13.62 4.79 -22.40
C PRO A 12 -13.97 3.34 -22.72
N GLN A 13 -14.13 2.98 -24.00
CA GLN A 13 -14.49 1.61 -24.40
C GLN A 13 -13.38 0.58 -24.14
N ARG A 14 -12.13 1.04 -23.98
CA ARG A 14 -10.97 0.17 -23.73
C ARG A 14 -10.66 0.00 -22.25
N ARG A 15 -11.33 0.74 -21.36
CA ARG A 15 -11.04 0.73 -19.92
C ARG A 15 -11.65 -0.50 -19.27
N ARG A 16 -10.80 -1.35 -18.70
CA ARG A 16 -11.24 -2.61 -18.06
C ARG A 16 -11.07 -2.53 -16.55
N TYR A 17 -11.94 -1.75 -15.92
CA TYR A 17 -11.88 -1.50 -14.47
C TYR A 17 -11.92 -2.77 -13.63
N GLY A 18 -12.74 -3.77 -14.00
CA GLY A 18 -12.81 -5.04 -13.28
C GLY A 18 -11.48 -5.81 -13.32
N VAL A 19 -10.82 -5.85 -14.47
CA VAL A 19 -9.51 -6.50 -14.64
C VAL A 19 -8.43 -5.72 -13.88
N ALA A 20 -8.47 -4.38 -13.95
CA ALA A 20 -7.55 -3.52 -13.23
C ALA A 20 -7.66 -3.70 -11.71
N ALA A 21 -8.88 -3.80 -11.17
CA ALA A 21 -9.10 -4.06 -9.74
C ALA A 21 -8.58 -5.44 -9.32
N LEU A 22 -8.79 -6.47 -10.13
CA LEU A 22 -8.29 -7.82 -9.87
C LEU A 22 -6.75 -7.88 -9.85
N ILE A 23 -6.12 -7.25 -10.84
CA ILE A 23 -4.65 -7.17 -10.91
C ILE A 23 -4.10 -6.37 -9.74
N GLY A 24 -4.72 -5.23 -9.41
CA GLY A 24 -4.33 -4.41 -8.26
C GLY A 24 -4.47 -5.16 -6.93
N PHE A 25 -5.52 -5.97 -6.77
CA PHE A 25 -5.69 -6.81 -5.59
C PHE A 25 -4.57 -7.85 -5.46
N ALA A 26 -4.28 -8.60 -6.53
CA ALA A 26 -3.19 -9.58 -6.53
C ALA A 26 -1.82 -8.93 -6.28
N ALA A 27 -1.55 -7.79 -6.94
CA ALA A 27 -0.32 -7.02 -6.75
C ALA A 27 -0.19 -6.47 -5.33
N GLY A 28 -1.28 -5.99 -4.72
CA GLY A 28 -1.31 -5.50 -3.35
C GLY A 28 -1.00 -6.59 -2.33
N ILE A 29 -1.55 -7.80 -2.52
CA ILE A 29 -1.21 -8.96 -1.68
C ILE A 29 0.29 -9.28 -1.79
N ILE A 30 0.81 -9.42 -3.01
CA ILE A 30 2.23 -9.74 -3.24
C ILE A 30 3.12 -8.66 -2.63
N SER A 31 2.80 -7.39 -2.82
CA SER A 31 3.56 -6.26 -2.27
C SER A 31 3.59 -6.27 -0.74
N ALA A 32 2.45 -6.57 -0.08
CA ALA A 32 2.39 -6.70 1.36
C ALA A 32 3.31 -7.84 1.88
N PHE A 33 3.38 -8.96 1.16
CA PHE A 33 4.29 -10.06 1.48
C PHE A 33 5.77 -9.74 1.21
N VAL A 34 6.09 -8.95 0.19
CA VAL A 34 7.48 -8.50 -0.06
C VAL A 34 7.98 -7.64 1.10
N LYS A 35 7.13 -6.74 1.63
CA LYS A 35 7.48 -5.94 2.80
C LYS A 35 7.66 -6.80 4.05
N TRP A 36 6.77 -7.78 4.26
CA TRP A 36 6.92 -8.79 5.32
C TRP A 36 8.25 -9.51 5.21
N GLY A 37 8.57 -10.03 4.03
CA GLY A 37 9.78 -10.79 3.75
C GLY A 37 11.06 -9.98 3.88
N ALA A 38 11.00 -8.66 3.89
CA ALA A 38 12.16 -7.80 4.17
C ALA A 38 12.41 -7.60 5.68
N GLU A 39 11.42 -7.84 6.54
CA GLU A 39 11.49 -7.58 7.98
C GLU A 39 11.83 -8.84 8.81
N VAL A 40 11.58 -10.03 8.29
CA VAL A 40 11.89 -11.32 8.95
C VAL A 40 13.36 -11.79 8.82
N PRO A 41 14.06 -11.62 7.69
CA PRO A 41 15.44 -12.12 7.51
C PRO A 41 16.53 -11.14 7.94
N LEU A 42 16.20 -9.87 8.20
CA LEU A 42 17.16 -8.88 8.68
C LEU A 42 17.13 -8.86 10.21
N PRO A 43 18.30 -8.69 10.88
CA PRO A 43 18.34 -8.65 12.34
C PRO A 43 17.34 -7.61 12.87
N PRO A 44 16.61 -7.92 13.96
CA PRO A 44 15.62 -7.02 14.53
C PRO A 44 16.26 -5.65 14.71
N ARG A 45 15.72 -4.63 14.03
CA ARG A 45 16.12 -3.26 14.32
C ARG A 45 15.66 -3.01 15.74
N THR A 46 16.63 -2.73 16.61
CA THR A 46 16.50 -2.57 18.05
C THR A 46 15.14 -2.05 18.50
N PHE A 47 14.43 -2.83 19.33
CA PHE A 47 13.16 -2.45 19.98
C PHE A 47 13.26 -1.19 20.88
N SER A 48 14.44 -0.61 21.05
CA SER A 48 14.73 0.47 22.00
C SER A 48 14.54 1.89 21.46
N GLY A 49 14.03 2.08 20.24
CA GLY A 49 14.03 3.39 19.57
C GLY A 49 12.69 4.10 19.39
N GLY A 50 11.54 3.44 19.56
CA GLY A 50 10.19 4.00 19.31
C GLY A 50 9.89 4.44 17.86
N ARG A 51 10.91 4.47 16.98
CA ARG A 51 10.81 4.81 15.55
C ARG A 51 10.60 3.59 14.64
N ASP A 52 10.87 2.39 15.15
CA ASP A 52 10.92 1.15 14.36
C ASP A 52 9.72 0.21 14.61
N GLU A 53 8.87 0.53 15.60
CA GLU A 53 7.69 -0.27 15.95
C GLU A 53 6.50 -0.02 14.99
N PHE A 54 6.53 1.11 14.27
CA PHE A 54 5.42 1.57 13.48
C PHE A 54 5.78 1.61 12.00
N ASN A 55 5.06 0.83 11.20
CA ASN A 55 5.24 0.85 9.76
C ASN A 55 4.79 2.20 9.15
N PRO A 56 5.28 2.58 7.96
CA PRO A 56 4.88 3.85 7.32
C PRO A 56 3.35 4.03 7.19
N PRO A 57 2.55 2.97 6.91
CA PRO A 57 1.10 3.07 6.95
C PRO A 57 0.52 3.47 8.31
N TYR A 58 1.07 2.93 9.40
CA TYR A 58 0.67 3.28 10.76
C TYR A 58 0.91 4.76 11.04
N ILE A 59 2.10 5.26 10.70
CA ILE A 59 2.45 6.68 10.87
C ILE A 59 1.55 7.55 9.99
N PHE A 60 1.26 7.12 8.76
CA PHE A 60 0.34 7.83 7.87
C PHE A 60 -1.06 7.97 8.48
N LEU A 61 -1.63 6.89 9.00
CA LEU A 61 -2.95 6.93 9.63
C LEU A 61 -2.96 7.82 10.88
N ARG A 62 -1.96 7.67 11.77
CA ARG A 62 -1.89 8.42 13.03
C ARG A 62 -1.64 9.91 12.81
N ASP A 63 -0.63 10.25 12.04
CA ASP A 63 -0.10 11.63 11.97
C ASP A 63 -0.79 12.47 10.89
N TYR A 64 -1.30 11.86 9.81
CA TYR A 64 -1.94 12.59 8.72
C TYR A 64 -3.46 12.48 8.73
N LEU A 65 -4.01 11.33 9.15
CA LEU A 65 -5.47 11.13 9.20
C LEU A 65 -6.04 11.19 10.63
N GLY A 66 -5.20 11.25 11.65
CA GLY A 66 -5.64 11.25 13.06
C GLY A 66 -6.29 9.95 13.51
N ILE A 67 -6.13 8.87 12.75
CA ILE A 67 -6.69 7.55 13.07
C ILE A 67 -5.62 6.77 13.82
N ASP A 68 -5.86 6.51 15.11
CA ASP A 68 -4.96 5.71 15.94
C ASP A 68 -5.15 4.21 15.69
N PRO A 69 -4.20 3.52 15.05
CA PRO A 69 -4.30 2.10 14.75
C PRO A 69 -4.00 1.20 15.97
N THR A 70 -3.57 1.75 17.11
CA THR A 70 -3.37 0.96 18.36
C THR A 70 -4.64 0.67 19.14
N GLN A 71 -5.76 1.33 18.83
CA GLN A 71 -7.05 1.07 19.47
C GLN A 71 -7.53 -0.38 19.29
N THR A 72 -6.97 -1.10 18.32
CA THR A 72 -7.26 -2.50 18.00
C THR A 72 -6.22 -3.49 18.53
N VAL A 73 -5.28 -3.07 19.38
CA VAL A 73 -4.38 -4.00 20.08
C VAL A 73 -5.19 -4.83 21.08
N TYR A 74 -5.08 -6.14 20.99
CA TYR A 74 -5.75 -7.06 21.92
C TYR A 74 -4.80 -8.15 22.39
N THR A 75 -5.00 -8.63 23.61
CA THR A 75 -4.22 -9.74 24.17
C THR A 75 -4.98 -11.04 23.95
N PHE A 76 -4.32 -12.02 23.32
CA PHE A 76 -4.85 -13.36 23.13
C PHE A 76 -3.83 -14.38 23.62
N SER A 77 -4.23 -15.26 24.54
CA SER A 77 -3.36 -16.30 25.10
C SER A 77 -2.03 -15.75 25.64
N GLU A 78 -2.09 -14.68 26.46
CA GLU A 78 -0.92 -13.97 27.03
C GLU A 78 0.01 -13.30 26.00
N HIS A 79 -0.32 -13.35 24.71
CA HIS A 79 0.41 -12.67 23.65
C HIS A 79 -0.32 -11.39 23.23
N VAL A 80 0.42 -10.28 23.17
CA VAL A 80 -0.09 -9.01 22.64
C VAL A 80 -0.13 -9.10 21.11
N ILE A 81 -1.32 -9.06 20.53
CA ILE A 81 -1.51 -9.05 19.08
C ILE A 81 -1.63 -7.59 18.62
N ASN A 82 -0.63 -7.14 17.87
CA ASN A 82 -0.60 -5.78 17.32
C ASN A 82 -1.12 -5.78 15.86
N PRO A 83 -2.20 -5.04 15.54
CA PRO A 83 -2.79 -4.99 14.20
C PRO A 83 -1.97 -4.18 13.18
N VAL A 84 -0.78 -3.67 13.54
CA VAL A 84 0.15 -2.97 12.61
C VAL A 84 0.30 -3.71 11.27
N MET A 85 0.31 -5.03 11.29
CA MET A 85 0.35 -5.89 10.11
C MET A 85 -0.90 -5.79 9.23
N VAL A 86 -2.08 -5.76 9.83
CA VAL A 86 -3.36 -5.59 9.13
C VAL A 86 -3.42 -4.22 8.46
N THR A 87 -2.97 -3.18 9.17
CA THR A 87 -2.82 -1.83 8.63
C THR A 87 -1.92 -1.81 7.39
N HIS A 88 -0.82 -2.58 7.41
CA HIS A 88 0.08 -2.68 6.26
C HIS A 88 -0.61 -3.31 5.03
N ILE A 89 -1.30 -4.43 5.23
CA ILE A 89 -1.97 -5.17 4.14
C ILE A 89 -3.05 -4.30 3.51
N ILE A 90 -3.88 -3.65 4.34
CA ILE A 90 -4.95 -2.76 3.86
C ILE A 90 -4.37 -1.60 3.06
N PHE A 91 -3.30 -0.98 3.56
CA PHE A 91 -2.64 0.12 2.86
C PHE A 91 -2.13 -0.33 1.47
N SER A 92 -1.40 -1.44 1.41
CA SER A 92 -0.88 -1.97 0.14
C SER A 92 -2.00 -2.30 -0.85
N LEU A 93 -3.12 -2.87 -0.40
CA LEU A 93 -4.29 -3.14 -1.24
C LEU A 93 -4.93 -1.88 -1.79
N VAL A 94 -5.17 -0.88 -0.94
CA VAL A 94 -5.81 0.39 -1.35
C VAL A 94 -4.98 1.09 -2.41
N PHE A 95 -3.68 1.21 -2.21
CA PHE A 95 -2.80 1.90 -3.16
C PHE A 95 -2.59 1.10 -4.45
N ALA A 96 -2.44 -0.23 -4.39
CA ALA A 96 -2.28 -1.05 -5.59
C ALA A 96 -3.54 -1.06 -6.47
N ILE A 97 -4.73 -1.24 -5.86
CA ILE A 97 -6.00 -1.18 -6.58
C ILE A 97 -6.23 0.22 -7.14
N GLY A 98 -6.04 1.25 -6.33
CA GLY A 98 -6.17 2.64 -6.75
C GLY A 98 -5.27 2.98 -7.94
N PHE A 99 -3.99 2.59 -7.87
CA PHE A 99 -3.04 2.77 -8.96
C PHE A 99 -3.51 2.08 -10.25
N CYS A 100 -3.88 0.80 -10.19
CA CYS A 100 -4.33 0.07 -11.37
C CYS A 100 -5.58 0.69 -12.02
N VAL A 101 -6.54 1.15 -11.21
CA VAL A 101 -7.76 1.82 -11.70
C VAL A 101 -7.45 3.18 -12.32
N VAL A 102 -6.59 3.99 -11.69
CA VAL A 102 -6.16 5.28 -12.23
C VAL A 102 -5.38 5.10 -13.53
N ALA A 103 -4.55 4.06 -13.61
CA ALA A 103 -3.75 3.73 -14.77
C ALA A 103 -4.61 3.33 -16.00
N GLU A 104 -5.85 2.87 -15.79
CA GLU A 104 -6.80 2.69 -16.89
C GLU A 104 -7.28 4.01 -17.49
N ILE A 105 -7.34 5.09 -16.70
CA ILE A 105 -7.78 6.41 -17.15
C ILE A 105 -6.61 7.19 -17.76
N PHE A 106 -5.45 7.15 -17.09
CA PHE A 106 -4.24 7.88 -17.45
C PHE A 106 -3.14 6.87 -17.82
N PRO A 107 -3.00 6.50 -19.10
CA PRO A 107 -2.07 5.46 -19.54
C PRO A 107 -0.62 5.87 -19.32
N LYS A 108 -0.34 7.18 -19.20
CA LYS A 108 1.01 7.69 -18.95
C LYS A 108 1.52 7.45 -17.54
N VAL A 109 0.65 7.15 -16.58
CA VAL A 109 1.05 6.68 -15.24
C VAL A 109 1.72 5.29 -15.31
N LYS A 110 1.55 4.57 -16.43
CA LYS A 110 2.26 3.30 -16.71
C LYS A 110 3.60 3.52 -17.43
N LEU A 111 4.02 4.76 -17.70
CA LEU A 111 5.30 5.02 -18.37
C LEU A 111 6.44 4.40 -17.56
N TRP A 112 7.41 3.80 -18.27
CA TRP A 112 8.52 3.08 -17.65
C TRP A 112 8.10 1.97 -16.66
N GLN A 113 6.98 1.27 -16.91
CA GLN A 113 6.43 0.26 -16.01
C GLN A 113 5.99 0.81 -14.64
N GLY A 114 5.68 2.11 -14.55
CA GLY A 114 5.27 2.76 -13.30
C GLY A 114 6.41 3.35 -12.47
N ILE A 115 7.59 3.54 -13.07
CA ILE A 115 8.77 4.16 -12.44
C ILE A 115 8.70 5.71 -12.48
N LEU A 116 7.90 6.28 -13.39
CA LEU A 116 7.71 7.72 -13.60
C LEU A 116 6.23 8.10 -13.47
#